data_AF-A0A7D9GX09-F1
#
_entry.id   AF-A0A7D9GX09-F1
#
_cell.length_a   1.000
_cell.length_b   1.000
_cell.length_c   1.000
_cell.angle_alpha   90.00
_cell.angle_beta   90.00
_cell.angle_gamma   90.00
#
_symmetry.space_group_name_H-M   'P 1'
#
loop_
_entity.id
_entity.type
_entity.pdbx_description
1 polymer ?
#
loop_
_entity_poly.entity_id
_entity_poly.type
_entity_poly.pdbx_seq_one_letter_code
_entity_poly.pdbx_strand_id
1 'polypeptide(L)' 'MAGHMFIPSWLRAPSGGWFHTTENANINGVVVLTGYFALLYVLYLQGERNTVNPQKTYSLETVKRWNAAAAKKPESD' A
#
# COMPACT_ATOMS: atom_id res chain seq x y z
N MET A 1 -0.32 32.69 -28.91
CA MET A 1 -1.31 33.28 -27.99
C MET A 1 -2.28 32.18 -27.61
N ALA A 2 -2.19 31.66 -26.38
CA ALA A 2 -3.10 30.61 -25.93
C ALA A 2 -4.48 31.24 -25.72
N GLY A 3 -5.45 30.85 -26.55
CA GLY A 3 -6.84 31.28 -26.42
C GLY A 3 -7.45 30.66 -25.17
N HIS A 4 -7.83 31.48 -24.20
CA HIS A 4 -8.59 31.02 -23.04
C HIS A 4 -10.01 30.66 -23.50
N MET A 5 -10.31 29.36 -23.53
CA MET A 5 -11.65 28.84 -23.79
C MET A 5 -12.56 29.23 -22.60
N PHE A 6 -13.70 29.85 -22.85
CA PHE A 6 -14.66 30.21 -21.80
C PHE A 6 -15.25 28.94 -21.19
N ILE A 7 -14.95 28.67 -19.93
CA ILE A 7 -15.54 27.59 -19.14
C ILE A 7 -16.45 28.22 -18.08
N PRO A 8 -17.77 27.93 -18.08
CA PRO A 8 -18.70 28.45 -17.08
C PRO A 8 -18.27 28.08 -15.66
N SER A 9 -18.40 29.00 -14.70
CA SER A 9 -17.91 28.82 -13.32
C SER A 9 -18.54 27.66 -12.54
N TRP A 10 -19.75 27.24 -12.95
CA TRP A 10 -20.48 26.09 -12.41
C TRP A 10 -20.01 24.74 -12.99
N LEU A 11 -19.28 24.77 -14.10
CA LEU A 11 -18.73 23.58 -14.74
C LEU A 11 -17.26 23.43 -14.34
N ARG A 12 -17.01 22.87 -13.16
CA ARG A 12 -15.66 22.53 -12.69
C ARG A 12 -15.40 21.04 -12.88
N ALA A 13 -14.40 20.70 -13.68
CA ALA A 13 -13.94 19.32 -13.80
C ALA A 13 -13.30 18.87 -12.47
N PRO A 14 -13.57 17.64 -12.00
CA PRO A 14 -13.01 17.14 -10.75
C PRO A 14 -11.48 17.02 -10.79
N SER A 15 -10.89 16.91 -11.98
CA SER A 15 -9.44 16.81 -12.22
C SER A 15 -8.74 18.15 -12.47
N GLY A 16 -9.40 19.29 -12.22
CA GLY A 16 -8.82 20.62 -12.38
C GLY A 16 -8.81 21.16 -13.82
N GLY A 17 -8.88 20.30 -14.84
CA GLY A 17 -8.80 20.72 -16.25
C GLY A 17 -7.37 21.01 -16.71
N TRP A 18 -7.20 21.57 -17.91
CA TRP A 18 -5.89 21.76 -18.53
C TRP A 18 -5.08 22.88 -17.84
N PHE A 19 -3.84 22.57 -17.44
CA PHE A 19 -2.90 23.50 -16.79
C PHE A 19 -3.40 24.14 -15.47
N HIS A 20 -4.31 23.47 -14.76
CA HIS A 20 -4.84 23.99 -13.51
C HIS A 20 -3.98 23.59 -12.31
N THR A 21 -3.33 24.59 -11.73
CA THR A 21 -2.69 24.50 -10.41
C THR A 21 -3.47 25.40 -9.46
N THR A 22 -4.12 24.82 -8.45
CA THR A 22 -4.80 25.60 -7.40
C THR A 22 -3.79 26.41 -6.59
N GLU A 23 -4.18 27.58 -6.08
CA GLU A 23 -3.35 28.39 -5.17
C GLU A 23 -2.83 27.58 -3.97
N ASN A 24 -3.65 26.67 -3.45
CA ASN A 24 -3.32 25.81 -2.31
C ASN A 24 -2.72 24.45 -2.71
N ALA A 25 -2.12 24.32 -3.90
CA ALA A 25 -1.62 23.03 -4.41
C ALA A 25 -0.62 22.35 -3.46
N ASN A 26 0.24 23.13 -2.80
CA ASN A 26 1.21 22.59 -1.85
C ASN A 26 0.54 22.02 -0.60
N ILE A 27 -0.41 22.75 -0.01
CA ILE A 27 -1.15 22.31 1.18
C ILE A 27 -1.98 21.07 0.84
N ASN A 28 -2.68 21.10 -0.30
CA ASN A 28 -3.45 19.96 -0.78
C ASN A 28 -2.54 18.74 -1.02
N GLY A 29 -1.36 18.95 -1.60
CA GLY A 29 -0.35 17.92 -1.81
C GLY A 29 0.10 17.28 -0.50
N VAL A 30 0.39 18.08 0.53
CA VAL A 30 0.76 17.58 1.86
C VAL A 30 -0.36 16.73 2.45
N VAL A 31 -1.61 17.21 2.41
CA VAL A 31 -2.77 16.47 2.95
C VAL A 31 -2.93 15.11 2.25
N VAL A 32 -2.84 15.08 0.92
CA VAL A 32 -2.95 13.83 0.14
C VAL A 32 -1.81 12.87 0.46
N LEU A 33 -0.57 13.37 0.52
CA LEU A 33 0.60 12.55 0.81
C LEU A 33 0.57 11.99 2.24
N THR A 34 0.16 12.79 3.23
CA THR A 34 -0.01 12.34 4.61
C THR A 34 -1.10 11.27 4.72
N GLY A 35 -2.25 11.47 4.06
CA GLY A 35 -3.32 10.47 4.02
C GLY A 35 -2.86 9.16 3.37
N TYR A 36 -2.12 9.25 2.27
CA TYR A 36 -1.55 8.08 1.60
C TYR A 36 -0.54 7.34 2.48
N PHE A 37 0.36 8.06 3.16
CA PHE A 37 1.32 7.46 4.07
C PHE A 37 0.63 6.75 5.25
N ALA A 38 -0.41 7.35 5.83
CA ALA A 38 -1.19 6.74 6.90
C ALA A 38 -1.84 5.42 6.44
N LEU A 39 -2.38 5.40 5.21
CA LEU A 39 -2.97 4.20 4.63
C LEU A 39 -1.93 3.09 4.41
N LEU A 40 -0.74 3.43 3.90
CA LEU A 40 0.37 2.49 3.76
C LEU A 40 0.82 1.94 5.12
N TYR A 41 0.88 2.78 6.15
CA TYR A 41 1.28 2.37 7.49
C TYR A 41 0.28 1.37 8.10
N VAL A 42 -1.03 1.60 7.92
CA VAL A 42 -2.07 0.66 8.35
C VAL A 42 -1.94 -0.68 7.62
N LEU A 43 -1.71 -0.67 6.30
CA LEU A 43 -1.48 -1.88 5.52
C LEU A 43 -0.22 -2.63 5.97
N TYR A 44 0.86 -1.90 6.28
CA TYR A 44 2.07 -2.49 6.82
C TYR A 44 1.82 -3.22 8.15
N LEU A 45 1.11 -2.58 9.09
CA LEU A 45 0.76 -3.21 10.37
C LEU A 45 -0.14 -4.45 10.17
N GLN A 46 -1.07 -4.40 9.22
CA GLN A 46 -1.88 -5.56 8.89
C GLN A 46 -1.04 -6.70 8.30
N GLY A 47 -0.05 -6.37 7.45
CA GLY A 47 0.94 -7.31 6.91
C GLY A 47 1.74 -7.99 8.02
N GLU A 48 2.29 -7.21 8.95
CA GLU A 48 3.03 -7.74 10.12
C GLU A 48 2.17 -8.69 10.97
N ARG A 49 0.90 -8.32 11.23
CA ARG A 49 -0.02 -9.17 11.99
C ARG A 49 -0.37 -10.47 11.28
N ASN A 50 -0.51 -10.43 9.96
CA ASN A 50 -0.85 -11.60 9.15
C ASN A 50 0.38 -12.47 8.82
N THR A 51 1.59 -11.92 8.97
CA THR A 51 2.82 -12.66 8.71
C THR A 51 3.21 -13.43 9.96
N VAL A 52 3.04 -14.75 9.91
CA VAL A 52 3.52 -15.64 10.97
C VAL A 52 5.04 -15.66 10.91
N ASN A 53 5.72 -15.10 11.92
CA ASN A 53 7.16 -15.31 12.07
C ASN A 53 7.38 -16.76 12.58
N PRO A 54 7.91 -17.67 11.74
CA PRO A 54 8.00 -19.08 12.11
C PRO A 54 8.97 -19.31 13.27
N GLN A 55 10.01 -18.47 13.39
CA GLN A 55 11.01 -18.56 14.45
C GLN A 55 10.47 -18.17 15.82
N LYS A 56 9.48 -17.27 15.86
CA LYS A 56 8.78 -16.90 17.10
C LYS A 56 7.61 -17.82 17.44
N THR A 57 6.99 -18.41 16.42
CA THR A 57 5.76 -19.20 16.58
C THR A 57 6.04 -20.67 16.89
N TYR A 58 7.13 -21.22 16.37
CA TYR A 58 7.45 -22.64 16.52
C TYR A 58 8.75 -22.82 17.32
N SER A 59 8.72 -23.74 18.29
CA SER A 59 9.93 -24.12 19.02
C SER A 59 10.89 -24.86 18.09
N LEU A 60 12.19 -24.79 18.40
CA LEU A 60 13.24 -25.54 17.67
C LEU A 60 12.94 -27.05 17.62
N GLU A 61 12.25 -27.57 18.64
CA GLU A 61 11.87 -28.98 18.70
C GLU A 61 10.79 -29.32 17.67
N THR A 62 9.77 -28.46 17.51
CA THR A 62 8.73 -28.62 16.49
C THR A 62 9.32 -28.55 15.07
N VAL A 63 10.23 -27.61 14.82
CA VAL A 63 10.91 -27.47 13.52
C VAL A 63 11.74 -28.72 13.21
N LYS A 64 12.45 -29.28 14.20
CA LYS A 64 13.21 -30.54 14.03
C LYS A 64 12.31 -31.72 13.70
N ARG A 65 11.12 -31.82 14.31
CA ARG A 65 10.13 -32.88 14.01
C ARG A 65 9.60 -32.77 12.58
N TRP A 66 9.33 -31.56 12.09
CA TRP A 66 8.91 -31.35 10.70
C TRP A 66 10.02 -31.68 9.70
N ASN A 67 11.26 -31.28 9.98
CA ASN A 67 12.40 -31.64 9.12
C ASN A 67 12.61 -33.16 9.07
N ALA A 68 12.48 -33.86 10.20
CA ALA A 68 12.56 -35.31 10.26
C ALA A 68 11.39 -36.01 9.53
N ALA A 69 10.19 -35.42 9.56
CA ALA A 69 9.03 -35.93 8.83
C ALA A 69 9.15 -35.67 7.31
N ALA A 70 9.69 -34.51 6.90
CA ALA A 70 9.95 -34.18 5.51
C ALA A 70 11.03 -35.08 4.90
N ALA A 71 12.10 -35.36 5.65
CA ALA A 71 13.15 -36.31 5.24
C ALA A 71 12.66 -37.77 5.18
N LYS A 72 11.53 -38.09 5.85
CA LYS A 72 10.89 -39.40 5.82
C LYS A 72 9.81 -39.54 4.75
N LYS A 73 9.41 -38.46 4.05
CA LYS A 73 8.61 -38.63 2.83
C LYS A 73 9.54 -39.28 1.79
N PRO A 74 9.27 -40.52 1.36
CA PRO A 74 9.87 -41.01 0.13
C PRO A 74 9.38 -40.09 -1.00
N GLU A 75 10.23 -39.84 -1.99
CA GLU A 75 9.74 -39.49 -3.33
C GLU A 75 8.66 -40.52 -3.68
N SER A 76 7.40 -40.09 -3.66
CA SER A 76 6.33 -40.82 -4.33
C SER A 76 6.02 -40.02 -5.58
N ASP A 77 6.59 -40.51 -6.68
CA ASP A 77 6.28 -40.33 -8.10
C ASP A 77 6.26 -38.92 -8.72
#